data_AF-A0AAD4GY10-F1
#
_entry.id   AF-A0AAD4GY10-F1
#
_cell.length_a   1.000
_cell.length_b   1.000
_cell.length_c   1.000
_cell.angle_alpha   90.00
_cell.angle_beta   90.00
_cell.angle_gamma   90.00
#
_symmetry.space_group_name_H-M   'P 1'
#
loop_
_entity.id
_entity.type
_entity.pdbx_description
1 polymer ?
#
loop_
_entity_poly.entity_id
_entity_poly.type
_entity_poly.pdbx_seq_one_letter_code
_entity_poly.pdbx_strand_id
1 'polypeptide(L)'
;MSSMDPNATADEAINYNKVLSQISANLQNALSTFGSASTQYQTILNMLHDCLRRIDSDRSQNFPPIDPDTLSVAMGFLNIK
;
A
#
# COMPACT_ATOMS: atom_id res chain seq x y z
N MET A 1 20.98 -25.66 29.60
CA MET A 1 19.65 -25.63 28.94
C MET A 1 19.39 -24.18 28.58
N SER A 2 19.72 -23.78 27.36
CA SER A 2 19.42 -22.43 26.86
C SER A 2 17.93 -22.36 26.53
N SER A 3 17.23 -21.36 27.06
CA SER A 3 15.90 -20.98 26.57
C SER A 3 16.01 -20.69 25.08
N MET A 4 15.26 -21.47 24.31
CA MET A 4 14.94 -21.17 22.93
C MET A 4 13.66 -20.36 23.00
N ASP A 5 13.77 -19.04 22.83
CA ASP A 5 12.60 -18.16 22.72
C ASP A 5 11.80 -18.58 21.49
N PRO A 6 10.59 -19.17 21.63
CA PRO A 6 9.84 -19.66 20.49
C PRO A 6 8.82 -18.61 20.08
N ASN A 7 9.23 -17.37 19.79
CA ASN A 7 8.30 -16.43 19.16
C ASN A 7 8.98 -15.22 18.51
N ALA A 8 9.85 -15.45 17.54
CA ALA A 8 10.27 -14.42 16.61
C ALA A 8 10.04 -14.94 15.19
N THR A 9 8.77 -14.97 14.77
CA THR A 9 8.24 -14.77 13.40
C THR A 9 6.80 -15.29 13.38
N ALA A 10 5.90 -14.62 14.10
CA ALA A 10 4.55 -14.51 13.55
C ALA A 10 4.70 -13.57 12.36
N ASP A 11 4.51 -14.08 11.14
CA ASP A 11 4.32 -13.26 9.95
C ASP A 11 3.39 -12.10 10.33
N GLU A 12 3.92 -10.88 10.41
CA GLU A 12 3.08 -9.70 10.53
C GLU A 12 2.26 -9.64 9.25
N ALA A 13 1.03 -10.14 9.35
CA ALA A 13 -0.03 -9.98 8.37
C ALA A 13 0.09 -8.59 7.72
N ILE A 14 0.36 -8.56 6.41
CA ILE A 14 0.60 -7.30 5.70
C ILE A 14 -0.63 -6.41 5.88
N ASN A 15 -0.48 -5.29 6.58
CA ASN A 15 -1.57 -4.35 6.74
C ASN A 15 -1.68 -3.44 5.52
N TYR A 16 -2.40 -3.92 4.50
CA TYR A 16 -2.60 -3.20 3.25
C TYR A 16 -3.31 -1.84 3.44
N ASN A 17 -4.19 -1.69 4.43
CA ASN A 17 -4.81 -0.39 4.72
C ASN A 17 -3.76 0.67 5.10
N LYS A 18 -2.77 0.29 5.92
CA LYS A 18 -1.65 1.18 6.28
C LYS A 18 -0.80 1.51 5.05
N VAL A 19 -0.52 0.50 4.21
CA VAL A 19 0.28 0.69 2.98
C VAL A 19 -0.43 1.63 2.00
N LEU A 20 -1.71 1.39 1.72
CA LEU A 20 -2.52 2.23 0.82
C LEU A 20 -2.62 3.67 1.34
N SER A 21 -2.80 3.86 2.65
CA SER A 21 -2.85 5.19 3.26
C SER A 21 -1.52 5.95 3.07
N GLN A 22 -0.39 5.28 3.27
CA GLN A 22 0.94 5.87 3.10
C GLN A 22 1.22 6.23 1.64
N ILE A 23 0.88 5.33 0.71
CA ILE A 23 1.02 5.57 -0.73
C ILE A 23 0.15 6.76 -1.15
N SER A 24 -1.10 6.82 -0.70
CA SER A 24 -2.03 7.91 -1.02
C SER A 24 -1.53 9.27 -0.53
N ALA A 25 -1.02 9.35 0.71
CA ALA A 25 -0.42 10.57 1.24
C ALA A 25 0.79 11.02 0.41
N ASN A 26 1.65 10.07 0.02
CA ASN A 26 2.83 10.37 -0.81
C ASN A 26 2.44 10.81 -2.23
N LEU A 27 1.41 10.20 -2.84
CA LEU A 27 0.85 10.62 -4.12
C LEU A 27 0.29 12.04 -4.04
N GLN A 28 -0.50 12.34 -3.01
CA GLN A 28 -1.05 13.68 -2.82
C GLN A 28 0.05 14.74 -2.67
N ASN A 29 1.10 14.43 -1.90
CA ASN A 29 2.24 15.33 -1.70
C ASN A 29 3.05 15.52 -2.99
N ALA A 30 3.33 14.43 -3.71
CA ALA A 30 4.06 14.49 -4.97
C ALA A 30 3.28 15.23 -6.05
N LEU A 31 1.96 15.00 -6.13
CA LEU A 31 1.06 15.71 -7.04
C LEU A 31 1.06 17.22 -6.74
N SER A 32 0.92 17.59 -5.47
CA SER A 32 0.89 18.99 -5.05
C SER A 32 2.23 19.71 -5.24
N THR A 33 3.35 19.00 -5.17
CA THR A 33 4.69 19.61 -5.20
C THR A 33 5.31 19.60 -6.59
N PHE A 34 5.17 18.50 -7.32
CA PHE A 34 5.87 18.25 -8.58
C PHE A 34 4.92 18.06 -9.77
N GLY A 35 3.63 17.85 -9.54
CA GLY A 35 2.64 17.57 -10.57
C GLY A 35 2.60 16.10 -11.01
N SER A 36 1.52 15.74 -11.71
CA SER A 36 1.24 14.35 -12.15
C SER A 36 2.26 13.83 -13.17
N ALA A 37 2.84 14.70 -13.99
CA ALA A 37 3.86 14.32 -14.99
C ALA A 37 5.27 14.07 -14.39
N SER A 38 5.47 14.34 -13.10
CA SER A 38 6.77 14.19 -12.46
C SER A 38 7.19 12.73 -12.28
N THR A 39 8.49 12.46 -12.37
CA THR A 39 9.05 11.13 -12.09
C THR A 39 8.68 10.66 -10.69
N GLN A 40 8.70 11.56 -9.69
CA GLN A 40 8.36 11.25 -8.31
C GLN A 40 6.92 10.74 -8.19
N TYR A 41 5.96 11.47 -8.77
CA TYR A 41 4.56 11.05 -8.77
C TYR A 41 4.39 9.70 -9.48
N GLN A 42 4.97 9.56 -10.68
CA GLN A 42 4.87 8.32 -11.47
C GLN A 42 5.50 7.10 -10.77
N THR A 43 6.62 7.28 -10.08
CA THR A 43 7.24 6.21 -9.28
C THR A 43 6.31 5.74 -8.15
N ILE A 44 5.67 6.67 -7.43
CA ILE A 44 4.75 6.30 -6.35
C ILE A 44 3.45 5.70 -6.92
N LEU A 45 3.00 6.16 -8.09
CA LEU A 45 1.83 5.59 -8.78
C LEU A 45 2.07 4.13 -9.17
N ASN A 46 3.28 3.79 -9.61
CA ASN A 46 3.66 2.40 -9.86
C ASN A 46 3.65 1.56 -8.57
N MET A 47 4.08 2.12 -7.43
CA MET A 47 3.96 1.43 -6.13
C MET A 47 2.49 1.16 -5.77
N LEU A 48 1.58 2.08 -6.07
CA LEU A 48 0.14 1.85 -5.91
C LEU A 48 -0.34 0.68 -6.77
N HIS A 49 0.02 0.65 -8.05
CA HIS A 49 -0.34 -0.45 -8.94
C HIS A 49 0.16 -1.80 -8.42
N ASP A 50 1.40 -1.87 -7.96
CA ASP A 50 1.98 -3.08 -7.40
C ASP A 50 1.29 -3.51 -6.09
N CYS A 51 0.90 -2.55 -5.25
CA CYS A 51 0.15 -2.81 -4.03
C CYS A 51 -1.22 -3.42 -4.34
N LEU A 52 -1.98 -2.82 -5.26
CA LEU A 52 -3.29 -3.32 -5.69
C LEU A 52 -3.19 -4.72 -6.32
N ARG A 53 -2.16 -4.96 -7.14
CA ARG A 53 -1.92 -6.30 -7.72
C ARG A 53 -1.66 -7.34 -6.63
N ARG A 54 -0.93 -6.99 -5.56
CA ARG A 54 -0.68 -7.89 -4.43
C ARG A 54 -1.96 -8.21 -3.66
N ILE A 55 -2.81 -7.22 -3.40
CA ILE A 55 -4.11 -7.42 -2.74
C ILE A 55 -4.98 -8.41 -3.53
N ASP A 56 -5.05 -8.23 -4.86
CA ASP A 56 -5.83 -9.11 -5.75
C ASP A 56 -5.23 -10.54 -5.86
N SER A 57 -3.90 -10.64 -5.80
CA SER A 57 -3.19 -11.92 -5.92
C SER A 57 -3.09 -12.70 -4.60
N ASP A 58 -3.25 -12.05 -3.45
CA ASP A 58 -3.12 -12.68 -2.15
C ASP A 58 -4.40 -13.45 -1.78
N ARG A 59 -4.40 -14.72 -2.17
CA ARG A 59 -5.47 -15.69 -1.89
C ARG A 59 -5.48 -16.17 -0.44
N SER A 60 -4.41 -15.92 0.32
CA SER A 60 -4.32 -16.37 1.71
C SER A 60 -5.27 -15.59 2.61
N GLN A 61 -5.60 -14.35 2.23
CA GLN A 61 -6.39 -13.41 3.05
C GLN A 61 -5.86 -13.32 4.50
N ASN A 62 -4.55 -13.56 4.69
CA ASN A 62 -3.86 -13.43 5.96
C ASN A 62 -3.60 -11.97 6.32
N PHE A 63 -4.47 -11.05 5.90
CA PHE A 63 -4.40 -9.63 6.15
C PHE A 63 -5.77 -9.11 6.59
N PRO A 64 -5.82 -8.01 7.37
CA PRO A 64 -7.09 -7.42 7.77
C PRO A 64 -7.95 -7.04 6.55
N PRO A 65 -9.28 -7.10 6.64
CA PRO A 65 -10.16 -6.64 5.57
C PRO A 65 -9.78 -5.26 5.05
N ILE A 66 -9.82 -5.07 3.74
CA ILE A 66 -9.53 -3.77 3.12
C ILE A 66 -10.67 -2.81 3.42
N ASP A 67 -10.32 -1.66 3.98
CA ASP A 67 -11.24 -0.57 4.23
C ASP A 67 -11.68 0.07 2.89
N PRO A 68 -12.99 0.10 2.58
CA PRO A 68 -13.48 0.57 1.29
C PRO A 68 -13.14 2.04 1.01
N ASP A 69 -13.13 2.90 2.04
CA ASP A 69 -12.83 4.32 1.88
C ASP A 69 -11.34 4.52 1.54
N THR A 70 -10.47 3.78 2.23
CA THR A 70 -9.03 3.76 1.97
C THR A 70 -8.73 3.27 0.55
N LEU A 71 -9.40 2.21 0.10
CA LEU A 71 -9.26 1.70 -1.26
C LEU A 71 -9.78 2.70 -2.30
N SER A 72 -10.93 3.32 -2.04
CA SER A 72 -11.54 4.31 -2.93
C SER A 72 -10.62 5.53 -3.14
N VAL A 73 -10.04 6.07 -2.06
CA VAL A 73 -9.06 7.17 -2.13
C VAL A 73 -7.86 6.76 -2.99
N ALA A 74 -7.29 5.59 -2.73
CA ALA A 74 -6.14 5.10 -3.47
C ALA A 74 -6.45 4.93 -4.97
N MET A 75 -7.59 4.32 -5.31
CA MET A 75 -8.03 4.16 -6.70
C MET A 75 -8.30 5.50 -7.41
N GLY A 76 -8.68 6.55 -6.67
CA GLY A 76 -8.87 7.89 -7.22
C GLY A 76 -7.65 8.43 -7.97
N PHE A 77 -6.43 8.12 -7.52
CA PHE A 77 -5.19 8.55 -8.16
C PHE A 77 -4.96 7.92 -9.55
N LEU A 78 -5.58 6.78 -9.84
CA LEU A 78 -5.46 6.11 -11.13
C LEU A 78 -6.23 6.82 -12.26
N ASN A 79 -7.15 7.71 -11.90
CA ASN A 79 -7.99 8.45 -12.85
C ASN A 79 -7.42 9.83 -13.21
N ILE A 80 -6.29 10.20 -12.62
CA ILE A 80 -5.65 11.51 -12.85
C ILE A 80 -4.85 11.43 -14.15
N LYS A 81 -5.17 12.34 -15.09
CA LYS A 81 -4.50 12.47 -16.40
C LYS A 81 -3.31 13.42 -16.35
#